data_AF-A0A352MIS0-F1
#
_entry.id   AF-A0A352MIS0-F1
#
_cell.length_a   1.000
_cell.length_b   1.000
_cell.length_c   1.000
_cell.angle_alpha   90.00
_cell.angle_beta   90.00
_cell.angle_gamma   90.00
#
_symmetry.space_group_name_H-M   'P 1'
#
loop_
_entity.id
_entity.type
_entity.pdbx_description
1 polymer ?
#
loop_
_entity_poly.entity_id
_entity_poly.type
_entity_poly.pdbx_seq_one_letter_code
_entity_poly.pdbx_strand_id
1 'polypeptide(L)'
;MDFDDFHLLTEPFSEKIDICMDDSPLDSFLYRINSRNMPTPADVTKRWAEGYPLTDPMNKALIAILVNKISIAVSLDRVKEAESILANELEKVKNNPAECIKLLITMIMLNERLYPAEAKSFYTKAKKLVSDHEIMLDVQTKNSWRLLNMTGDFGANPHILRSRALELIENKKYAEAENIYHEMIELNFELPGTLCHLARVQLLSGREKEAEKSITKAWKIRNMALRYVVPRIIFLRILLLMTKKKDPSLWMARMKKELQNPDIFMEWHIQPLLDIFKSRLTAENHKVLATLAVSMQGKNN
;
A
#
# COMPACT_ATOMS: atom_id res chain seq x y z
N MET A 1 54.04 9.42 33.20
CA MET A 1 53.79 9.38 31.75
C MET A 1 52.28 9.41 31.64
N ASP A 2 51.75 10.61 31.42
CA ASP A 2 50.32 10.92 31.52
C ASP A 2 49.58 10.56 30.24
N PHE A 3 48.28 10.28 30.41
CA PHE A 3 47.38 9.65 29.43
C PHE A 3 46.45 10.67 28.75
N ASP A 4 46.96 11.88 28.47
CA ASP A 4 46.13 13.04 28.04
C ASP A 4 46.37 13.55 26.60
N ASP A 5 47.15 12.87 25.76
CA ASP A 5 47.55 13.39 24.43
C ASP A 5 46.83 12.78 23.21
N PHE A 6 45.65 12.17 23.36
CA PHE A 6 44.92 11.54 22.23
C PHE A 6 43.84 12.40 21.54
N HIS A 7 43.69 13.68 21.90
CA HIS A 7 42.67 14.56 21.33
C HIS A 7 43.15 15.52 20.22
N LEU A 8 44.39 15.40 19.73
CA LEU A 8 44.96 16.32 18.73
C LEU A 8 45.16 15.76 17.31
N LEU A 9 44.54 14.63 16.95
CA LEU A 9 44.70 14.01 15.60
C LEU A 9 43.39 13.81 14.82
N THR A 10 42.41 14.69 14.99
CA THR A 10 41.26 14.76 14.09
C THR A 10 40.96 16.20 13.69
N GLU A 11 41.93 16.88 13.08
CA GLU A 11 41.58 17.95 12.14
C GLU A 11 41.38 17.31 10.75
N PRO A 12 40.21 17.46 10.11
CA PRO A 12 40.02 17.02 8.75
C PRO A 12 40.80 17.98 7.83
N PHE A 13 42.04 17.63 7.51
CA PHE A 13 42.71 18.15 6.33
C PHE A 13 41.96 17.62 5.10
N SER A 14 40.89 18.32 4.69
CA SER A 14 40.34 18.20 3.34
C SER A 14 40.64 19.48 2.57
N GLU A 15 41.93 19.82 2.44
CA GLU A 15 42.33 20.66 1.32
C GLU A 15 42.07 19.86 0.05
N LYS A 16 41.02 20.28 -0.67
CA LYS A 16 40.67 19.79 -2.00
C LYS A 16 41.88 19.90 -2.91
N ILE A 17 42.55 18.79 -3.17
CA ILE A 17 43.48 18.69 -4.28
C ILE A 17 42.62 18.46 -5.53
N ASP A 18 42.23 19.54 -6.20
CA ASP A 18 41.74 19.44 -7.57
C ASP A 18 42.93 18.95 -8.41
N ILE A 19 42.87 17.69 -8.84
CA ILE A 19 43.88 17.14 -9.76
C ILE A 19 43.71 17.91 -11.07
N CYS A 20 44.65 18.81 -11.35
CA CYS A 20 44.69 19.58 -12.59
C CYS A 20 45.69 18.92 -13.56
N MET A 21 45.35 18.92 -14.84
CA MET A 21 46.27 18.63 -15.94
C MET A 21 46.32 19.90 -16.80
N ASP A 22 47.48 20.54 -16.90
CA ASP A 22 47.65 21.82 -17.60
C ASP A 22 46.64 22.92 -17.17
N ASP A 23 46.63 23.23 -15.86
CA ASP A 23 45.77 24.26 -15.23
C ASP A 23 44.25 24.06 -15.41
N SER A 24 43.86 22.94 -16.00
CA SER A 24 42.46 22.57 -16.22
C SER A 24 42.13 21.38 -15.32
N PRO A 25 40.99 21.40 -14.59
CA PRO A 25 40.59 20.27 -13.76
C PRO A 25 40.54 18.99 -14.58
N LEU A 26 41.05 17.86 -14.06
CA LEU A 26 41.08 16.57 -14.78
C LEU A 26 39.70 16.17 -15.33
N ASP A 27 38.63 16.55 -14.62
CA ASP A 27 37.25 16.38 -15.05
C ASP A 27 36.98 16.98 -16.43
N SER A 28 37.57 18.14 -16.74
CA SER A 28 37.41 18.82 -18.02
C SER A 28 37.97 18.01 -19.20
N PHE A 29 38.90 17.07 -18.97
CA PHE A 29 39.46 16.20 -20.01
C PHE A 29 38.65 14.92 -20.19
N LEU A 30 38.13 14.35 -19.11
CA LEU A 30 37.36 13.10 -19.17
C LEU A 30 36.04 13.25 -19.97
N TYR A 31 35.46 14.46 -20.03
CA TYR A 31 34.19 14.72 -20.70
C TYR A 31 34.30 15.38 -22.10
N ARG A 32 35.51 15.63 -22.61
CA ARG A 32 35.74 16.35 -23.89
C ARG A 32 35.24 15.65 -25.16
N ILE A 33 34.98 14.34 -25.13
CA ILE A 33 34.67 13.56 -26.35
C ILE A 33 33.16 13.46 -26.64
N ASN A 34 32.29 13.81 -25.68
CA ASN A 34 30.85 13.85 -25.90
C ASN A 34 30.38 15.29 -26.16
N SER A 35 29.70 15.53 -27.29
CA SER A 35 29.18 16.83 -27.73
C SER A 35 28.18 17.53 -26.78
N ARG A 36 27.97 16.99 -25.57
CA ARG A 36 27.03 17.51 -24.57
C ARG A 36 27.67 17.92 -23.23
N ASN A 37 28.98 17.73 -23.01
CA ASN A 37 29.68 18.10 -21.76
C ASN A 37 28.99 17.65 -20.45
N MET A 38 28.11 16.64 -20.50
CA MET A 38 27.35 16.20 -19.34
C MET A 38 27.84 14.81 -18.91
N PRO A 39 28.15 14.62 -17.62
CA PRO A 39 28.55 13.32 -17.09
C PRO A 39 27.43 12.30 -17.32
N THR A 40 27.79 11.10 -17.73
CA THR A 40 26.82 10.00 -17.87
C THR A 40 26.36 9.53 -16.49
N PRO A 41 25.24 8.80 -16.38
CA PRO A 41 24.84 8.20 -15.10
C PRO A 41 25.92 7.33 -14.45
N ALA A 42 26.75 6.65 -15.26
CA ALA A 42 27.87 5.86 -14.77
C ALA A 42 28.97 6.74 -14.16
N ASP A 43 29.30 7.86 -14.80
CA ASP A 43 30.29 8.80 -14.30
C ASP A 43 29.87 9.43 -12.97
N VAL A 44 28.60 9.85 -12.88
CA VAL A 44 28.02 10.39 -11.63
C VAL A 44 28.06 9.35 -10.52
N THR A 45 27.67 8.10 -10.81
CA THR A 45 27.66 7.02 -9.83
C THR A 45 29.07 6.66 -9.37
N LYS A 46 30.03 6.59 -10.29
CA LYS A 46 31.43 6.29 -9.98
C LYS A 46 32.03 7.38 -9.11
N ARG A 47 31.89 8.65 -9.51
CA ARG A 47 32.37 9.80 -8.75
C ARG A 47 31.78 9.83 -7.34
N TRP A 48 30.48 9.56 -7.24
CA TRP A 48 29.80 9.46 -5.96
C TRP A 48 30.36 8.32 -5.11
N ALA A 49 30.53 7.11 -5.68
CA ALA A 49 31.11 5.96 -4.98
C ALA A 49 32.49 6.26 -4.39
N GLU A 50 33.32 6.98 -5.14
CA GLU A 50 34.67 7.41 -4.76
C GLU A 50 34.67 8.55 -3.71
N GLY A 51 33.51 9.10 -3.35
CA GLY A 51 33.37 10.14 -2.32
C GLY A 51 33.74 11.54 -2.77
N TYR A 52 33.88 11.75 -4.07
CA TYR A 52 34.10 13.07 -4.61
C TYR A 52 32.84 13.93 -4.53
N PRO A 53 32.99 15.25 -4.30
CA PRO A 53 31.86 16.17 -4.32
C PRO A 53 31.20 16.20 -5.70
N LEU A 54 29.87 16.22 -5.69
CA LEU A 54 29.05 16.35 -6.89
C LEU A 54 28.62 17.80 -7.08
N THR A 55 28.64 18.27 -8.32
CA THR A 55 28.06 19.55 -8.71
C THR A 55 26.53 19.49 -8.64
N ASP A 56 25.83 20.64 -8.65
CA ASP A 56 24.37 20.66 -8.63
C ASP A 56 23.72 19.86 -9.78
N PRO A 57 24.18 19.95 -11.04
CA PRO A 57 23.67 19.09 -12.11
C PRO A 57 23.91 17.59 -11.84
N MET A 58 25.08 17.23 -11.30
CA MET A 58 25.39 15.85 -10.92
C MET A 58 24.50 15.36 -9.77
N ASN A 59 24.22 16.19 -8.78
CA ASN A 59 23.29 15.86 -7.69
C ASN A 59 21.88 15.58 -8.22
N LYS A 60 21.38 16.42 -9.13
CA LYS A 60 20.08 16.19 -9.80
C LYS A 60 20.08 14.87 -10.59
N ALA A 61 21.17 14.58 -11.31
CA ALA A 61 21.32 13.32 -12.02
C ALA A 61 21.36 12.12 -11.04
N LEU A 62 22.08 12.25 -9.92
CA LEU A 62 22.14 11.21 -8.89
C LEU A 62 20.76 10.93 -8.28
N ILE A 63 19.97 11.96 -7.96
CA ILE A 63 18.59 11.79 -7.48
C ILE A 63 17.76 11.00 -8.49
N ALA A 64 17.82 11.36 -9.77
CA ALA A 64 17.12 10.63 -10.83
C ALA A 64 17.58 9.16 -10.93
N ILE A 65 18.88 8.89 -10.75
CA ILE A 65 19.44 7.54 -10.71
C ILE A 65 18.89 6.76 -9.50
N LEU A 66 18.94 7.36 -8.31
CA LEU A 66 18.48 6.72 -7.06
C LEU A 66 16.99 6.36 -7.12
N VAL A 67 16.16 7.26 -7.63
CA VAL A 67 14.71 7.00 -7.80
C VAL A 67 14.44 5.82 -8.75
N ASN A 68 15.27 5.65 -9.77
CA ASN A 68 15.10 4.56 -10.74
C ASN A 68 15.81 3.26 -10.34
N LYS A 69 16.91 3.33 -9.59
CA LYS A 69 17.78 2.20 -9.27
C LYS A 69 18.42 2.33 -7.89
N ILE A 70 17.57 2.34 -6.86
CA ILE A 70 17.97 2.54 -5.46
C ILE A 70 18.99 1.50 -4.94
N SER A 71 19.05 0.32 -5.55
CA SER A 71 20.01 -0.74 -5.19
C SER A 71 21.47 -0.33 -5.36
N ILE A 72 21.77 0.71 -6.14
CA ILE A 72 23.11 1.28 -6.25
C ILE A 72 23.60 1.78 -4.88
N ALA A 73 22.77 2.51 -4.12
CA ALA A 73 23.16 3.03 -2.81
C ALA A 73 23.49 1.92 -1.82
N VAL A 74 22.72 0.83 -1.85
CA VAL A 74 22.96 -0.36 -1.01
C VAL A 74 24.24 -1.08 -1.42
N SER A 75 24.48 -1.22 -2.73
CA SER A 75 25.67 -1.92 -3.25
C SER A 75 26.98 -1.16 -2.96
N LEU A 76 26.88 0.16 -2.81
CA LEU A 76 28.02 1.05 -2.50
C LEU A 76 28.18 1.35 -1.00
N ASP A 77 27.34 0.77 -0.14
CA ASP A 77 27.28 1.07 1.30
C ASP A 77 27.09 2.57 1.62
N ARG A 78 26.30 3.27 0.79
CA ARG A 78 26.03 4.73 0.90
C ARG A 78 24.58 5.05 1.23
N VAL A 79 23.92 4.19 2.01
CA VAL A 79 22.48 4.30 2.32
C VAL A 79 22.14 5.60 3.03
N LYS A 80 22.89 5.98 4.07
CA LYS A 80 22.61 7.19 4.85
C LYS A 80 22.88 8.49 4.09
N GLU A 81 23.88 8.48 3.22
CA GLU A 81 24.16 9.62 2.35
C GLU A 81 23.07 9.77 1.28
N ALA A 82 22.66 8.67 0.63
CA ALA A 82 21.53 8.68 -0.30
C ALA A 82 20.25 9.18 0.38
N GLU A 83 19.98 8.74 1.62
CA GLU A 83 18.87 9.23 2.43
C GLU A 83 18.95 10.75 2.66
N SER A 84 20.12 11.27 3.03
CA SER A 84 20.32 12.72 3.23
C SER A 84 20.12 13.52 1.94
N ILE A 85 20.61 13.02 0.80
CA ILE A 85 20.43 13.68 -0.51
C ILE A 85 18.94 13.73 -0.87
N LEU A 86 18.22 12.62 -0.70
CA LEU A 86 16.78 12.53 -0.97
C LEU A 86 15.97 13.40 0.00
N ALA A 87 16.33 13.47 1.28
CA ALA A 87 15.68 14.33 2.27
C ALA A 87 15.85 15.82 1.94
N ASN A 88 17.05 16.23 1.52
CA ASN A 88 17.29 17.60 1.07
C ASN A 88 16.48 17.95 -0.18
N GLU A 89 16.31 17.01 -1.11
CA GLU A 89 15.47 17.24 -2.29
C GLU A 89 13.98 17.29 -1.93
N LEU A 90 13.53 16.45 -1.00
CA LEU A 90 12.16 16.42 -0.51
C LEU A 90 11.73 17.80 0.02
N GLU A 91 12.60 18.50 0.74
CA GLU A 91 12.32 19.85 1.26
C GLU A 91 12.15 20.88 0.12
N LYS A 92 12.91 20.75 -0.97
CA LYS A 92 12.79 21.65 -2.14
C LYS A 92 11.49 21.42 -2.90
N VAL A 93 11.01 20.18 -2.97
CA VAL A 93 9.78 19.80 -3.70
C VAL A 93 8.55 19.72 -2.82
N LYS A 94 8.58 20.21 -1.57
CA LYS A 94 7.47 20.12 -0.61
C LYS A 94 6.12 20.69 -1.09
N ASN A 95 6.17 21.62 -2.05
CA ASN A 95 4.98 22.22 -2.67
C ASN A 95 4.47 21.43 -3.90
N ASN A 96 5.12 20.33 -4.25
CA ASN A 96 4.74 19.41 -5.32
C ASN A 96 4.47 18.02 -4.72
N PRO A 97 3.20 17.71 -4.38
CA PRO A 97 2.85 16.46 -3.73
C PRO A 97 3.21 15.20 -4.53
N ALA A 98 3.15 15.24 -5.87
CA ALA A 98 3.50 14.11 -6.71
C ALA A 98 4.99 13.74 -6.61
N GLU A 99 5.88 14.73 -6.69
CA GLU A 99 7.32 14.53 -6.51
C GLU A 99 7.67 14.15 -5.07
N CYS A 100 6.98 14.72 -4.07
CA CYS A 100 7.13 14.31 -2.67
C CYS A 100 6.84 12.81 -2.48
N ILE A 101 5.73 12.31 -3.03
CA ILE A 101 5.36 10.90 -2.92
C ILE A 101 6.41 10.01 -3.58
N LYS A 102 6.91 10.40 -4.76
CA LYS A 102 7.95 9.67 -5.48
C LYS A 102 9.26 9.57 -4.68
N LEU A 103 9.69 10.66 -4.06
CA LEU A 103 10.88 10.67 -3.21
C LEU A 103 10.65 9.85 -1.93
N LEU A 104 9.50 9.98 -1.27
CA LEU A 104 9.17 9.19 -0.09
C LEU A 104 9.14 7.69 -0.39
N ILE A 105 8.56 7.27 -1.52
CA ILE A 105 8.59 5.87 -1.99
C ILE A 105 10.04 5.38 -2.13
N THR A 106 10.90 6.21 -2.73
CA THR A 106 12.32 5.88 -2.89
C THR A 106 13.01 5.72 -1.52
N MET A 107 12.71 6.61 -0.56
CA MET A 107 13.25 6.52 0.80
C MET A 107 12.73 5.30 1.57
N ILE A 108 11.48 4.87 1.36
CA ILE A 108 10.94 3.63 1.95
C ILE A 108 11.72 2.43 1.42
N MET A 109 11.87 2.32 0.10
CA MET A 109 12.60 1.21 -0.53
C MET A 109 14.07 1.17 -0.12
N LEU A 110 14.69 2.34 0.06
CA LEU A 110 16.07 2.47 0.52
C LEU A 110 16.25 1.92 1.96
N ASN A 111 15.29 2.21 2.83
CA ASN A 111 15.41 1.94 4.27
C ASN A 111 14.76 0.62 4.70
N GLU A 112 13.93 -0.02 3.85
CA GLU A 112 13.08 -1.14 4.26
C GLU A 112 13.79 -2.27 4.99
N ARG A 113 15.00 -2.62 4.54
CA ARG A 113 15.75 -3.75 5.10
C ARG A 113 16.65 -3.36 6.28
N LEU A 114 17.20 -2.16 6.25
CA LEU A 114 18.26 -1.74 7.18
C LEU A 114 17.72 -0.87 8.32
N TYR A 115 16.67 -0.10 8.05
CA TYR A 115 16.11 0.94 8.93
C TYR A 115 14.57 0.92 8.85
N PRO A 116 13.93 -0.17 9.33
CA PRO A 116 12.49 -0.39 9.13
C PRO A 116 11.60 0.64 9.84
N ALA A 117 12.06 1.24 10.95
CA ALA A 117 11.32 2.27 11.67
C ALA A 117 11.21 3.58 10.86
N GLU A 118 12.31 3.96 10.21
CA GLU A 118 12.41 5.12 9.32
C GLU A 118 11.58 4.90 8.06
N ALA A 119 11.72 3.72 7.43
CA ALA A 119 10.89 3.33 6.30
C ALA A 119 9.39 3.40 6.64
N LYS A 120 8.98 2.94 7.84
CA LYS A 120 7.60 3.10 8.33
C LYS A 120 7.19 4.56 8.49
N SER A 121 8.07 5.41 9.03
CA SER A 121 7.79 6.85 9.15
C SER A 121 7.59 7.51 7.78
N PHE A 122 8.41 7.18 6.78
CA PHE A 122 8.25 7.70 5.41
C PHE A 122 6.96 7.18 4.77
N TYR A 123 6.62 5.90 5.00
CA TYR A 123 5.37 5.32 4.54
C TYR A 123 4.14 6.05 5.10
N THR A 124 4.12 6.36 6.40
CA THR A 124 3.02 7.14 7.01
C THR A 124 2.88 8.53 6.37
N LYS A 125 4.00 9.22 6.10
CA LYS A 125 3.99 10.53 5.42
C LYS A 125 3.47 10.42 3.99
N ALA A 126 3.93 9.43 3.23
CA ALA A 126 3.49 9.21 1.86
C ALA A 126 2.00 8.86 1.79
N LYS A 127 1.53 7.99 2.69
CA LYS A 127 0.13 7.60 2.79
C LYS A 127 -0.76 8.82 3.04
N LYS A 128 -0.39 9.67 4.01
CA LYS A 128 -1.11 10.91 4.29
C LYS A 128 -1.19 11.82 3.07
N LEU A 129 -0.08 12.04 2.36
CA LEU A 129 -0.07 12.89 1.16
C LEU A 129 -0.97 12.34 0.04
N VAL A 130 -0.98 11.02 -0.17
CA VAL A 130 -1.87 10.36 -1.15
C VAL A 130 -3.34 10.51 -0.75
N SER A 131 -3.67 10.44 0.54
CA SER A 131 -5.04 10.61 1.03
C SER A 131 -5.53 12.06 0.97
N ASP A 132 -4.66 13.03 1.28
CA ASP A 132 -5.02 14.46 1.36
C ASP A 132 -5.25 15.10 -0.02
N HIS A 133 -4.80 14.46 -1.10
CA HIS A 133 -4.79 15.04 -2.43
C HIS A 133 -5.20 14.02 -3.50
N GLU A 134 -6.04 14.43 -4.46
CA GLU A 134 -6.38 13.62 -5.64
C GLU A 134 -5.22 13.67 -6.67
N ILE A 135 -4.08 13.07 -6.32
CA ILE A 135 -2.83 13.17 -7.10
C ILE A 135 -2.81 12.13 -8.21
N MET A 136 -2.63 12.63 -9.44
CA MET A 136 -2.29 11.81 -10.59
C MET A 136 -0.81 11.44 -10.53
N LEU A 137 -0.50 10.28 -9.94
CA LEU A 137 0.85 9.70 -9.97
C LEU A 137 1.17 9.15 -11.36
N ASP A 138 2.42 9.29 -11.80
CA ASP A 138 2.88 8.60 -13.00
C ASP A 138 2.82 7.07 -12.83
N VAL A 139 2.83 6.35 -13.96
CA VAL A 139 2.63 4.89 -13.98
C VAL A 139 3.64 4.15 -13.11
N GLN A 140 4.91 4.57 -13.12
CA GLN A 140 5.98 3.92 -12.37
C GLN A 140 5.79 4.16 -10.87
N THR A 141 5.57 5.41 -10.46
CA THR A 141 5.34 5.76 -9.05
C THR A 141 4.10 5.06 -8.49
N LYS A 142 3.02 4.97 -9.29
CA LYS A 142 1.81 4.22 -8.92
C LYS A 142 2.07 2.72 -8.73
N ASN A 143 2.89 2.12 -9.59
CA ASN A 143 3.26 0.71 -9.47
C ASN A 143 4.12 0.45 -8.23
N SER A 144 5.11 1.30 -7.95
CA SER A 144 5.93 1.19 -6.74
C SER A 144 5.10 1.38 -5.47
N TRP A 145 4.19 2.36 -5.45
CA TRP A 145 3.26 2.56 -4.33
C TRP A 145 2.39 1.32 -4.09
N ARG A 146 1.83 0.75 -5.16
CA ARG A 146 1.05 -0.49 -5.08
C ARG A 146 1.88 -1.65 -4.55
N LEU A 147 3.13 -1.80 -5.01
CA LEU A 147 4.03 -2.85 -4.55
C LEU A 147 4.30 -2.70 -3.05
N LEU A 148 4.66 -1.51 -2.57
CA LEU A 148 4.87 -1.24 -1.15
C LEU A 148 3.64 -1.58 -0.29
N ASN A 149 2.44 -1.30 -0.78
CA ASN A 149 1.19 -1.67 -0.09
C ASN A 149 0.91 -3.18 -0.09
N MET A 150 1.49 -3.93 -1.03
CA MET A 150 1.34 -5.37 -1.14
C MET A 150 2.42 -6.14 -0.36
N THR A 151 3.66 -5.65 -0.37
CA THR A 151 4.84 -6.40 0.13
C THR A 151 5.43 -5.82 1.40
N GLY A 152 5.24 -4.53 1.67
CA GLY A 152 5.83 -3.88 2.82
C GLY A 152 5.13 -4.26 4.11
N ASP A 153 5.91 -4.62 5.13
CA ASP A 153 5.46 -4.71 6.54
C ASP A 153 5.24 -3.31 7.17
N PHE A 154 5.14 -2.27 6.33
CA PHE A 154 4.87 -0.88 6.72
C PHE A 154 3.38 -0.62 6.91
N GLY A 155 2.53 -1.34 6.18
CA GLY A 155 1.10 -1.41 6.42
C GLY A 155 0.79 -2.50 7.43
N ALA A 156 -0.25 -2.33 8.24
CA ALA A 156 -0.73 -3.43 9.06
C ALA A 156 -1.08 -4.60 8.13
N ASN A 157 -0.43 -5.75 8.31
CA ASN A 157 -0.65 -6.96 7.52
C ASN A 157 -2.17 -7.15 7.29
N PRO A 158 -2.66 -7.17 6.04
CA PRO A 158 -4.11 -7.17 5.78
C PRO A 158 -4.86 -8.36 6.40
N HIS A 159 -4.18 -9.48 6.66
CA HIS A 159 -4.75 -10.59 7.41
C HIS A 159 -4.92 -10.25 8.90
N ILE A 160 -3.95 -9.56 9.51
CA ILE A 160 -4.06 -9.05 10.88
C ILE A 160 -5.18 -8.00 10.97
N LEU A 161 -5.24 -7.07 10.01
CA LEU A 161 -6.34 -6.10 9.90
C LEU A 161 -7.70 -6.79 9.81
N ARG A 162 -7.82 -7.82 8.97
CA ARG A 162 -9.06 -8.60 8.85
C ARG A 162 -9.48 -9.26 10.16
N SER A 163 -8.54 -9.89 10.88
CA SER A 163 -8.80 -10.49 12.19
C SER A 163 -9.21 -9.44 13.22
N ARG A 164 -8.54 -8.29 13.24
CA ARG A 164 -8.90 -7.17 14.12
C ARG A 164 -10.28 -6.60 13.80
N ALA A 165 -10.63 -6.46 12.52
CA ALA A 165 -11.95 -6.02 12.11
C ALA A 165 -13.04 -7.00 12.54
N LEU A 166 -12.77 -8.31 12.52
CA LEU A 166 -13.70 -9.31 13.03
C LEU A 166 -13.93 -9.16 14.54
N GLU A 167 -12.86 -9.02 15.32
CA GLU A 167 -12.94 -8.77 16.78
C GLU A 167 -13.73 -7.49 17.09
N LEU A 168 -13.52 -6.41 16.32
CA LEU A 168 -14.29 -5.17 16.48
C LEU A 168 -15.77 -5.37 16.17
N ILE A 169 -16.12 -6.19 15.17
CA ILE A 169 -17.51 -6.53 14.86
C ILE A 169 -18.16 -7.31 15.99
N GLU A 170 -17.46 -8.29 16.57
CA GLU A 170 -17.94 -9.07 17.71
C GLU A 170 -18.20 -8.19 18.94
N ASN A 171 -17.35 -7.19 19.15
CA ASN A 171 -17.50 -6.16 20.18
C ASN A 171 -18.45 -5.01 19.80
N LYS A 172 -19.19 -5.12 18.68
CA LYS A 172 -20.13 -4.10 18.16
C LYS A 172 -19.50 -2.73 17.87
N LYS A 173 -18.17 -2.65 17.72
CA LYS A 173 -17.40 -1.45 17.36
C LYS A 173 -17.35 -1.27 15.84
N TYR A 174 -18.53 -1.08 15.24
CA TYR A 174 -18.67 -1.13 13.77
C TYR A 174 -17.98 0.02 13.04
N ALA A 175 -17.91 1.22 13.62
CA ALA A 175 -17.22 2.36 13.00
C ALA A 175 -15.70 2.09 12.86
N GLU A 176 -15.08 1.53 13.90
CA GLU A 176 -13.67 1.14 13.86
C GLU A 176 -13.41 0.03 12.85
N ALA A 177 -14.30 -0.99 12.79
CA ALA A 177 -14.19 -2.06 11.81
C ALA A 177 -14.34 -1.57 10.35
N GLU A 178 -15.23 -0.60 10.11
CA GLU A 178 -15.39 0.02 8.79
C GLU A 178 -14.13 0.75 8.35
N ASN A 179 -13.48 1.51 9.25
CA ASN A 179 -12.21 2.18 8.95
C ASN A 179 -11.13 1.19 8.52
N ILE A 180 -11.04 0.04 9.19
CA ILE A 180 -10.10 -1.02 8.80
C ILE A 180 -10.41 -1.55 7.39
N TYR A 181 -11.68 -1.78 7.06
CA TYR A 181 -12.01 -2.24 5.71
C TYR A 181 -11.76 -1.18 4.65
N HIS A 182 -11.89 0.11 4.95
CA HIS A 182 -11.46 1.18 4.06
C HIS A 182 -9.95 1.15 3.83
N GLU A 183 -9.16 0.99 4.90
CA GLU A 183 -7.70 0.81 4.77
C GLU A 183 -7.35 -0.41 3.91
N MET A 184 -8.01 -1.56 4.13
CA MET A 184 -7.78 -2.75 3.29
C MET A 184 -8.18 -2.55 1.82
N ILE A 185 -9.19 -1.70 1.53
CA ILE A 185 -9.57 -1.32 0.17
C ILE A 185 -8.49 -0.48 -0.48
N GLU A 186 -7.88 0.48 0.25
CA GLU A 186 -6.76 1.29 -0.23
C GLU A 186 -5.53 0.42 -0.55
N LEU A 187 -5.30 -0.63 0.25
CA LEU A 187 -4.27 -1.64 0.01
C LEU A 187 -4.60 -2.60 -1.15
N ASN A 188 -5.80 -2.49 -1.75
CA ASN A 188 -6.32 -3.38 -2.80
C ASN A 188 -6.28 -4.86 -2.41
N PHE A 189 -6.38 -5.15 -1.10
CA PHE A 189 -6.30 -6.51 -0.58
C PHE A 189 -7.63 -7.24 -0.75
N GLU A 190 -7.62 -8.34 -1.51
CA GLU A 190 -8.79 -9.18 -1.81
C GLU A 190 -10.07 -8.37 -2.07
N LEU A 191 -9.95 -7.35 -2.94
CA LEU A 191 -10.91 -6.24 -3.03
C LEU A 191 -12.41 -6.65 -3.06
N PRO A 192 -12.86 -7.66 -3.85
CA PRO A 192 -14.25 -8.10 -3.82
C PRO A 192 -14.69 -8.65 -2.45
N GLY A 193 -13.80 -9.40 -1.78
CA GLY A 193 -14.01 -9.94 -0.44
C GLY A 193 -14.06 -8.84 0.61
N THR A 194 -13.13 -7.89 0.56
CA THR A 194 -13.08 -6.74 1.47
C THR A 194 -14.33 -5.85 1.32
N LEU A 195 -14.80 -5.60 0.10
CA LEU A 195 -16.07 -4.90 -0.13
C LEU A 195 -17.30 -5.67 0.41
N CYS A 196 -17.27 -6.99 0.36
CA CYS A 196 -18.32 -7.84 0.96
C CYS A 196 -18.33 -7.70 2.49
N HIS A 197 -17.14 -7.67 3.13
CA HIS A 197 -17.02 -7.45 4.56
C HIS A 197 -17.42 -6.02 4.98
N LEU A 198 -17.03 -5.00 4.20
CA LEU A 198 -17.48 -3.63 4.40
C LEU A 198 -19.01 -3.53 4.34
N ALA A 199 -19.63 -4.16 3.33
CA ALA A 199 -21.08 -4.21 3.23
C ALA A 199 -21.73 -4.87 4.47
N ARG A 200 -21.14 -5.94 5.01
CA ARG A 200 -21.61 -6.58 6.25
C ARG A 200 -21.62 -5.59 7.41
N VAL A 201 -20.51 -4.86 7.64
CA VAL A 201 -20.41 -3.87 8.72
C VAL A 201 -21.41 -2.73 8.54
N GLN A 202 -21.58 -2.25 7.31
CA GLN A 202 -22.55 -1.22 6.99
C GLN A 202 -23.98 -1.67 7.31
N LEU A 203 -24.34 -2.91 6.96
CA LEU A 203 -25.65 -3.48 7.33
C LEU A 203 -25.82 -3.65 8.85
N LEU A 204 -24.80 -4.14 9.56
CA LEU A 204 -24.81 -4.25 11.02
C LEU A 204 -24.99 -2.88 11.71
N SER A 205 -24.56 -1.80 11.04
CA SER A 205 -24.71 -0.42 11.49
C SER A 205 -25.98 0.28 10.99
N GLY A 206 -26.89 -0.43 10.31
CA GLY A 206 -28.11 0.14 9.73
C GLY A 206 -27.90 1.02 8.47
N ARG A 207 -26.69 1.07 7.91
CA ARG A 207 -26.32 1.84 6.71
C ARG A 207 -26.58 1.05 5.42
N GLU A 208 -27.85 0.75 5.13
CA GLU A 208 -28.22 -0.12 3.99
C GLU A 208 -27.89 0.44 2.61
N LYS A 209 -27.99 1.77 2.43
CA LYS A 209 -27.70 2.40 1.12
C LYS A 209 -26.22 2.28 0.78
N GLU A 210 -25.36 2.46 1.77
CA GLU A 210 -23.90 2.31 1.68
C GLU A 210 -23.55 0.85 1.40
N ALA A 211 -24.17 -0.10 2.13
CA ALA A 211 -23.99 -1.52 1.89
C ALA A 211 -24.37 -1.92 0.45
N GLU A 212 -25.48 -1.41 -0.08
CA GLU A 212 -25.91 -1.67 -1.46
C GLU A 212 -24.89 -1.15 -2.50
N LYS A 213 -24.27 0.01 -2.24
CA LYS A 213 -23.15 0.52 -3.07
C LYS A 213 -21.95 -0.43 -3.00
N SER A 214 -21.55 -0.86 -1.81
CA SER A 214 -20.42 -1.78 -1.61
C SER A 214 -20.64 -3.14 -2.29
N ILE A 215 -21.83 -3.72 -2.13
CA ILE A 215 -22.26 -4.97 -2.81
C ILE A 215 -22.29 -4.81 -4.33
N THR A 216 -22.72 -3.64 -4.82
CA THR A 216 -22.72 -3.34 -6.25
C THR A 216 -21.30 -3.26 -6.81
N LYS A 217 -20.39 -2.57 -6.10
CA LYS A 217 -18.97 -2.54 -6.45
C LYS A 217 -18.38 -3.95 -6.45
N ALA A 218 -18.56 -4.72 -5.38
CA ALA A 218 -18.04 -6.09 -5.26
C ALA A 218 -18.50 -6.98 -6.43
N TRP A 219 -19.79 -6.90 -6.79
CA TRP A 219 -20.35 -7.66 -7.92
C TRP A 219 -19.74 -7.29 -9.27
N LYS A 220 -19.45 -6.00 -9.51
CA LYS A 220 -18.84 -5.53 -10.76
C LYS A 220 -17.46 -6.14 -10.99
N ILE A 221 -16.68 -6.32 -9.93
CA ILE A 221 -15.30 -6.86 -9.96
C ILE A 221 -15.19 -8.32 -9.50
N ARG A 222 -16.31 -9.05 -9.47
CA ARG A 222 -16.38 -10.43 -8.92
C ARG A 222 -15.50 -11.45 -9.63
N ASN A 223 -15.09 -11.19 -10.86
CA ASN A 223 -14.17 -12.04 -11.62
C ASN A 223 -12.76 -12.09 -11.01
N MET A 224 -12.42 -11.14 -10.13
CA MET A 224 -11.18 -11.13 -9.35
C MET A 224 -11.33 -11.83 -7.98
N ALA A 225 -12.52 -12.32 -7.65
CA ALA A 225 -12.82 -12.83 -6.33
C ALA A 225 -12.40 -14.29 -6.17
N LEU A 226 -11.98 -14.66 -4.96
CA LEU A 226 -11.89 -16.07 -4.57
C LEU A 226 -13.28 -16.73 -4.67
N ARG A 227 -13.33 -18.01 -5.00
CA ARG A 227 -14.59 -18.73 -5.33
C ARG A 227 -15.66 -18.59 -4.24
N TYR A 228 -15.27 -18.72 -2.96
CA TYR A 228 -16.19 -18.59 -1.82
C TYR A 228 -16.78 -17.19 -1.62
N VAL A 229 -16.21 -16.14 -2.22
CA VAL A 229 -16.68 -14.75 -2.05
C VAL A 229 -17.95 -14.49 -2.87
N VAL A 230 -18.08 -15.09 -4.06
CA VAL A 230 -19.23 -14.86 -4.95
C VAL A 230 -20.56 -15.24 -4.29
N PRO A 231 -20.71 -16.43 -3.66
CA PRO A 231 -21.88 -16.76 -2.85
C PRO A 231 -22.20 -15.71 -1.77
N ARG A 232 -21.19 -15.17 -1.08
CA ARG A 232 -21.39 -14.13 -0.03
C ARG A 232 -21.94 -12.84 -0.61
N ILE A 233 -21.45 -12.39 -1.77
CA ILE A 233 -22.01 -11.23 -2.47
C ILE A 233 -23.47 -11.47 -2.86
N ILE A 234 -23.80 -12.66 -3.36
CA ILE A 234 -25.17 -13.03 -3.74
C ILE A 234 -26.08 -13.08 -2.51
N PHE A 235 -25.63 -13.68 -1.41
CA PHE A 235 -26.37 -13.74 -0.15
C PHE A 235 -26.78 -12.35 0.32
N LEU A 236 -25.84 -11.40 0.37
CA LEU A 236 -26.14 -10.03 0.82
C LEU A 236 -27.15 -9.32 -0.10
N ARG A 237 -27.15 -9.62 -1.41
CA ARG A 237 -28.20 -9.13 -2.33
C ARG A 237 -29.56 -9.73 -2.03
N ILE A 238 -29.62 -11.04 -1.81
CA ILE A 238 -30.88 -11.74 -1.46
C ILE A 238 -31.44 -11.17 -0.16
N LEU A 239 -30.61 -11.00 0.87
CA LEU A 239 -30.97 -10.37 2.12
C LEU A 239 -31.61 -8.99 1.89
N LEU A 240 -30.92 -8.09 1.17
CA LEU A 240 -31.43 -6.74 0.88
C LEU A 240 -32.74 -6.72 0.07
N LEU A 241 -32.94 -7.68 -0.85
CA LEU A 241 -34.19 -7.78 -1.60
C LEU A 241 -35.34 -8.23 -0.69
N MET A 242 -35.12 -9.27 0.12
CA MET A 242 -36.13 -9.79 1.03
C MET A 242 -36.54 -8.76 2.10
N THR A 243 -35.60 -8.00 2.66
CA THR A 243 -35.90 -6.95 3.64
C THR A 243 -36.67 -5.77 3.04
N LYS A 244 -36.52 -5.54 1.72
CA LYS A 244 -37.27 -4.55 0.95
C LYS A 244 -38.55 -5.12 0.33
N LYS A 245 -38.95 -6.37 0.65
CA LYS A 245 -40.09 -7.08 0.07
C LYS A 245 -40.06 -7.12 -1.47
N LYS A 246 -38.87 -7.25 -2.06
CA LYS A 246 -38.65 -7.40 -3.50
C LYS A 246 -38.37 -8.86 -3.84
N ASP A 247 -38.68 -9.26 -5.08
CA ASP A 247 -38.46 -10.62 -5.58
C ASP A 247 -36.94 -10.98 -5.63
N PRO A 248 -36.50 -12.01 -4.88
CA PRO A 248 -35.11 -12.48 -4.89
C PRO A 248 -34.83 -13.60 -5.92
N SER A 249 -35.82 -14.04 -6.71
CA SER A 249 -35.76 -15.27 -7.51
C SER A 249 -34.55 -15.37 -8.44
N LEU A 250 -34.19 -14.28 -9.13
CA LEU A 250 -33.00 -14.23 -9.98
C LEU A 250 -31.71 -14.55 -9.21
N TRP A 251 -31.58 -14.01 -7.99
CA TRP A 251 -30.40 -14.19 -7.16
C TRP A 251 -30.40 -15.55 -6.47
N MET A 252 -31.58 -16.08 -6.12
CA MET A 252 -31.74 -17.45 -5.62
C MET A 252 -31.28 -18.48 -6.65
N ALA A 253 -31.66 -18.31 -7.93
CA ALA A 253 -31.21 -19.20 -9.01
C ALA A 253 -29.68 -19.16 -9.19
N ARG A 254 -29.06 -17.97 -9.08
CA ARG A 254 -27.60 -17.82 -9.11
C ARG A 254 -26.94 -18.48 -7.91
N MET A 255 -27.46 -18.25 -6.71
CA MET A 255 -26.97 -18.89 -5.49
C MET A 255 -26.98 -20.41 -5.61
N LYS A 256 -28.08 -20.99 -6.11
CA LYS A 256 -28.19 -22.45 -6.33
C LYS A 256 -27.09 -22.96 -7.25
N LYS A 257 -26.76 -22.25 -8.32
CA LYS A 257 -25.67 -22.61 -9.24
C LYS A 257 -24.30 -22.53 -8.55
N GLU A 258 -24.04 -21.45 -7.80
CA GLU A 258 -22.77 -21.30 -7.10
C GLU A 258 -22.58 -22.38 -6.02
N LEU A 259 -23.67 -22.78 -5.34
CA LEU A 259 -23.67 -23.83 -4.31
C LEU A 259 -23.34 -25.24 -4.82
N GLN A 260 -23.31 -25.45 -6.14
CA GLN A 260 -22.90 -26.73 -6.75
C GLN A 260 -21.38 -26.89 -6.84
N ASN A 261 -20.60 -25.84 -6.58
CA ASN A 261 -19.14 -25.89 -6.64
C ASN A 261 -18.55 -26.35 -5.29
N PRO A 262 -17.62 -27.31 -5.26
CA PRO A 262 -17.07 -27.84 -4.00
C PRO A 262 -16.15 -26.85 -3.26
N ASP A 263 -15.54 -25.87 -3.93
CA ASP A 263 -14.54 -24.96 -3.34
C ASP A 263 -15.13 -23.67 -2.76
N ILE A 264 -16.41 -23.67 -2.39
CA ILE A 264 -17.11 -22.46 -1.93
C ILE A 264 -17.22 -22.36 -0.42
N PHE A 265 -16.85 -23.41 0.30
CA PHE A 265 -17.04 -23.51 1.73
C PHE A 265 -15.91 -22.78 2.46
N MET A 266 -16.28 -21.75 3.20
CA MET A 266 -15.39 -21.09 4.13
C MET A 266 -16.23 -20.50 5.25
N GLU A 267 -15.74 -20.64 6.48
CA GLU A 267 -16.36 -20.12 7.68
C GLU A 267 -16.80 -18.66 7.49
N TRP A 268 -18.07 -18.41 7.84
CA TRP A 268 -18.68 -17.10 7.66
C TRP A 268 -19.59 -16.75 8.83
N HIS A 269 -19.14 -15.80 9.64
CA HIS A 269 -19.86 -15.25 10.79
C HIS A 269 -21.00 -14.32 10.33
N ILE A 270 -22.15 -14.88 9.95
CA ILE A 270 -23.30 -14.13 9.42
C ILE A 270 -24.49 -14.07 10.38
N GLN A 271 -24.51 -14.89 11.43
CA GLN A 271 -25.62 -14.96 12.39
C GLN A 271 -25.99 -13.59 13.01
N PRO A 272 -25.02 -12.74 13.45
CA PRO A 272 -25.37 -11.42 13.99
C PRO A 272 -26.15 -10.55 13.01
N LEU A 273 -25.89 -10.71 11.71
CA LEU A 273 -26.62 -10.00 10.67
C LEU A 273 -28.06 -10.52 10.56
N LEU A 274 -28.26 -11.84 10.57
CA LEU A 274 -29.60 -12.43 10.52
C LEU A 274 -30.46 -12.01 11.72
N ASP A 275 -29.85 -11.96 12.91
CA ASP A 275 -30.54 -11.58 14.14
C ASP A 275 -31.07 -10.13 14.08
N ILE A 276 -30.26 -9.20 13.58
CA ILE A 276 -30.66 -7.78 13.42
C ILE A 276 -31.80 -7.63 12.41
N PHE A 277 -31.82 -8.43 11.35
CA PHE A 277 -32.85 -8.36 10.32
C PHE A 277 -34.09 -9.23 10.62
N LYS A 278 -34.08 -10.03 11.68
CA LYS A 278 -35.17 -10.99 12.01
C LYS A 278 -36.53 -10.33 12.10
N SER A 279 -36.65 -9.15 12.73
CA SER A 279 -37.92 -8.42 12.87
C SER A 279 -38.43 -7.81 11.56
N ARG A 280 -37.58 -7.71 10.54
CA ARG A 280 -37.89 -7.11 9.23
C ARG A 280 -38.13 -8.14 8.13
N LEU A 281 -37.90 -9.42 8.44
CA LEU A 281 -38.10 -10.53 7.55
C LEU A 281 -39.40 -11.27 7.92
N THR A 282 -40.04 -11.88 6.93
CA THR A 282 -41.05 -12.91 7.23
C THR A 282 -40.35 -14.12 7.83
N ALA A 283 -41.09 -14.94 8.60
CA ALA A 283 -40.54 -16.17 9.18
C ALA A 283 -39.96 -17.10 8.09
N GLU A 284 -40.61 -17.16 6.94
CA GLU A 284 -40.16 -17.92 5.77
C GLU A 284 -38.85 -17.37 5.19
N ASN A 285 -38.78 -16.06 4.92
CA ASN A 285 -37.55 -15.43 4.39
C ASN A 285 -36.37 -15.59 5.35
N HIS A 286 -36.60 -15.43 6.66
CA HIS A 286 -35.58 -15.67 7.67
C HIS A 286 -35.10 -17.12 7.65
N LYS A 287 -36.01 -18.11 7.56
CA LYS A 287 -35.67 -19.53 7.45
C LYS A 287 -34.85 -19.84 6.20
N VAL A 288 -35.22 -19.26 5.05
CA VAL A 288 -34.46 -19.41 3.79
C VAL A 288 -33.05 -18.86 3.95
N LEU A 289 -32.89 -17.63 4.45
CA LEU A 289 -31.58 -17.01 4.65
C LEU A 289 -30.71 -17.80 5.64
N ALA A 290 -31.28 -18.27 6.75
CA ALA A 290 -30.56 -19.12 7.70
C ALA A 290 -30.09 -20.44 7.05
N THR A 291 -30.94 -21.06 6.23
CA THR A 291 -30.57 -22.29 5.49
C THR A 291 -29.46 -22.04 4.48
N LEU A 292 -29.49 -20.92 3.76
CA LEU A 292 -28.43 -20.52 2.84
C LEU A 292 -27.11 -20.26 3.58
N ALA A 293 -27.16 -19.58 4.73
CA ALA A 293 -25.98 -19.31 5.55
C ALA A 293 -25.29 -20.62 5.98
N VAL A 294 -26.06 -21.58 6.49
CA VAL A 294 -25.55 -22.91 6.86
C VAL A 294 -24.97 -23.64 5.65
N SER A 295 -25.66 -23.60 4.50
CA SER A 295 -25.20 -24.27 3.27
C SER A 295 -23.86 -23.73 2.77
N MET A 296 -23.52 -22.46 3.05
CA MET A 296 -22.26 -21.83 2.65
C MET A 296 -21.10 -22.11 3.61
N GLN A 297 -21.36 -22.55 4.84
CA GLN A 297 -20.32 -22.85 5.83
C GLN A 297 -19.68 -24.23 5.60
N GLY A 298 -20.26 -25.06 4.74
CA GLY A 298 -19.86 -26.45 4.55
C GLY A 298 -20.52 -27.35 5.59
N LYS A 299 -20.73 -28.62 5.25
CA LYS A 299 -21.05 -29.62 6.27
C LYS A 299 -19.76 -29.85 7.05
N ASN A 300 -19.80 -29.72 8.37
CA ASN A 300 -18.87 -30.44 9.24
C ASN A 300 -19.09 -31.92 8.95
N ASN A 301 -18.39 -32.46 7.96
CA ASN A 301 -18.28 -33.91 7.78
C ASN A 301 -17.32 -34.43 8.83
#